data_AF-A0A158DSY2-F1
#
_entry.id   AF-A0A158DSY2-F1
#
_cell.length_a   1.000
_cell.length_b   1.000
_cell.length_c   1.000
_cell.angle_alpha   90.00
_cell.angle_beta   90.00
_cell.angle_gamma   90.00
#
_symmetry.space_group_name_H-M   'P 1'
#
loop_
_entity.id
_entity.type
_entity.pdbx_description
1 polymer ?
#
loop_
_entity_poly.entity_id
_entity_poly.type
_entity_poly.pdbx_seq_one_letter_code
_entity_poly.pdbx_strand_id
1 'polypeptide(L)'
;MSESNSQAAATFLAPPSIEVFRQDLVEMYLFQLGNLAWMVGEPAANRLLQREPSVGLLNLGGNAAEVGLTYEDIRGANLAKAMELLYHFAYFGRLDESAEFMGEESIYNWLAAILFDVRQSQTATYRDNQYQCKTLESAERCVVVAELANARNILEGGESFFHFSRANTKDEPAFDDYLTVRQLALLAGMEEMSIRAAANKNRANALKTIPEEGRTRFEIGVAKEWLRSKGRYVPITRYQSEGDVDLARRRFANPADLWEVLNARLEFLSRSEDGNELAARIGDLGLSLLPAGVGGQSFVVSEAQMHDSNTMKALANVLRLPGHLLVLRMREAFARAELAAVEQSLRDIQTG
;
A
#
# COMPACT_ATOMS: atom_id res chain seq x y z
N MET A 1 -39.01 11.57 32.68
CA MET A 1 -37.91 10.59 32.58
C MET A 1 -37.68 10.35 31.11
N SER A 2 -36.62 10.94 30.58
CA SER A 2 -36.30 11.03 29.16
C SER A 2 -35.59 9.76 28.72
N GLU A 3 -36.27 8.93 27.95
CA GLU A 3 -35.60 7.95 27.09
C GLU A 3 -34.86 8.73 26.01
N SER A 4 -33.53 8.66 26.07
CA SER A 4 -32.63 9.33 25.16
C SER A 4 -32.80 8.73 23.76
N ASN A 5 -33.22 9.57 22.81
CA ASN A 5 -33.00 9.39 21.38
C ASN A 5 -31.50 9.13 21.12
N SER A 6 -31.10 7.86 21.02
CA SER A 6 -29.81 7.45 20.45
C SER A 6 -30.04 6.62 19.18
N GLN A 7 -30.82 7.16 18.25
CA GLN A 7 -30.91 6.64 16.89
C GLN A 7 -30.60 7.76 15.90
N ALA A 8 -29.79 7.39 14.90
CA ALA A 8 -29.37 8.15 13.72
C ALA A 8 -28.22 9.16 13.90
N ALA A 9 -27.06 8.68 14.38
CA ALA A 9 -25.79 9.14 13.83
C ALA A 9 -25.38 8.16 12.71
N ALA A 10 -26.02 8.28 11.54
CA ALA A 10 -25.58 7.61 10.33
C ALA A 10 -24.16 8.10 10.00
N THR A 11 -23.17 7.34 10.46
CA THR A 11 -21.74 7.57 10.30
C THR A 11 -21.38 7.13 8.88
N PHE A 12 -21.66 7.99 7.91
CA PHE A 12 -21.29 7.72 6.53
C PHE A 12 -19.76 7.66 6.47
N LEU A 13 -19.25 6.46 6.17
CA LEU A 13 -17.85 6.01 6.09
C LEU A 13 -17.13 5.73 7.43
N ALA A 14 -17.77 5.01 8.35
CA ALA A 14 -16.95 4.15 9.23
C ALA A 14 -16.16 3.17 8.33
N PRO A 15 -14.82 3.08 8.46
CA PRO A 15 -14.04 2.15 7.66
C PRO A 15 -14.57 0.73 7.89
N PRO A 16 -14.76 -0.09 6.84
CA PRO A 16 -15.00 -1.52 7.07
C PRO A 16 -13.80 -2.06 7.85
N SER A 17 -14.01 -3.04 8.73
CA SER A 17 -12.89 -3.70 9.40
C SER A 17 -11.89 -4.26 8.37
N ILE A 18 -10.60 -4.25 8.69
CA ILE A 18 -9.57 -4.74 7.76
C ILE A 18 -9.83 -6.19 7.34
N GLU A 19 -10.44 -7.02 8.19
CA GLU A 19 -10.81 -8.40 7.88
C GLU A 19 -11.85 -8.50 6.76
N VAL A 20 -12.87 -7.63 6.79
CA VAL A 20 -13.88 -7.54 5.72
C VAL A 20 -13.23 -7.06 4.43
N PHE A 21 -12.38 -6.04 4.52
CA PHE A 21 -11.67 -5.54 3.35
C PHE A 21 -10.75 -6.61 2.73
N ARG A 22 -10.04 -7.40 3.55
CA ARG A 22 -9.25 -8.54 3.09
C ARG A 22 -10.09 -9.60 2.38
N GLN A 23 -11.31 -9.87 2.85
CA GLN A 23 -12.24 -10.76 2.16
C GLN A 23 -12.63 -10.21 0.79
N ASP A 24 -12.88 -8.90 0.68
CA ASP A 24 -13.14 -8.25 -0.61
C ASP A 24 -11.96 -8.43 -1.58
N LEU A 25 -10.72 -8.29 -1.09
CA LEU A 25 -9.51 -8.50 -1.90
C LEU A 25 -9.37 -9.94 -2.39
N VAL A 26 -9.72 -10.92 -1.56
CA VAL A 26 -9.74 -12.34 -1.96
C VAL A 26 -10.77 -12.56 -3.07
N GLU A 27 -11.95 -11.96 -2.96
CA GLU A 27 -12.98 -12.05 -4.00
C GLU A 27 -12.53 -11.39 -5.31
N MET A 28 -11.87 -10.22 -5.24
CA MET A 28 -11.28 -9.56 -6.41
C MET A 28 -10.18 -10.38 -7.07
N TYR A 29 -9.31 -10.98 -6.26
CA TYR A 29 -8.27 -11.86 -6.76
C TYR A 29 -8.86 -13.09 -7.46
N LEU A 30 -9.84 -13.74 -6.83
CA LEU A 30 -10.54 -14.90 -7.40
C LEU A 30 -11.23 -14.56 -8.72
N PHE A 31 -11.93 -13.42 -8.78
CA PHE A 31 -12.60 -12.97 -9.99
C PHE A 31 -11.61 -12.81 -11.15
N GLN A 32 -10.48 -12.14 -10.90
CA GLN A 32 -9.46 -11.94 -11.93
C GLN A 32 -8.79 -13.24 -12.35
N LEU A 33 -8.53 -14.12 -11.39
CA LEU A 33 -7.98 -15.44 -11.66
C LEU A 33 -8.93 -16.29 -12.51
N GLY A 34 -10.23 -16.21 -12.26
CA GLY A 34 -11.27 -16.84 -13.08
C GLY A 34 -11.30 -16.32 -14.51
N ASN A 35 -11.26 -14.99 -14.69
CA ASN A 35 -11.17 -14.39 -16.03
C ASN A 35 -9.90 -14.85 -16.75
N LEU A 36 -8.77 -14.92 -16.06
CA LEU A 36 -7.53 -15.42 -16.62
C LEU A 36 -7.65 -16.90 -17.02
N ALA A 37 -8.22 -17.76 -16.16
CA ALA A 37 -8.46 -19.16 -16.47
C ALA A 37 -9.33 -19.32 -17.75
N TRP A 38 -10.33 -18.47 -17.94
CA TRP A 38 -11.14 -18.46 -19.17
C TRP A 38 -10.35 -18.09 -20.42
N MET A 39 -9.33 -17.23 -20.30
CA MET A 39 -8.51 -16.78 -21.43
C MET A 39 -7.37 -17.74 -21.78
N VAL A 40 -6.68 -18.29 -20.77
CA VAL A 40 -5.44 -19.07 -20.96
C VAL A 40 -5.52 -20.52 -20.49
N GLY A 41 -6.66 -20.94 -19.95
CA GLY A 41 -6.91 -22.26 -19.36
C GLY A 41 -6.57 -22.36 -17.87
N GLU A 42 -7.25 -23.28 -17.16
CA GLU A 42 -7.06 -23.51 -15.72
C GLU A 42 -5.61 -23.82 -15.32
N PRO A 43 -4.85 -24.69 -16.03
CA PRO A 43 -3.50 -25.04 -15.58
C PRO A 43 -2.56 -23.83 -15.52
N ALA A 44 -2.73 -22.86 -16.42
CA ALA A 44 -1.93 -21.64 -16.41
C ALA A 44 -2.30 -20.72 -15.23
N ALA A 45 -3.59 -20.61 -14.90
CA ALA A 45 -4.07 -19.85 -13.75
C ALA A 45 -3.70 -20.51 -12.41
N ASN A 46 -3.83 -21.84 -12.27
CA ASN A 46 -3.46 -22.58 -11.05
C ASN A 46 -1.99 -22.39 -10.67
N ARG A 47 -1.09 -22.21 -11.65
CA ARG A 47 0.32 -21.90 -11.37
C ARG A 47 0.52 -20.61 -10.58
N LEU A 48 -0.38 -19.64 -10.70
CA LEU A 48 -0.32 -18.40 -9.92
C LEU A 48 -0.73 -18.60 -8.45
N LEU A 49 -1.62 -19.57 -8.18
CA LEU A 49 -2.01 -19.93 -6.82
C LEU A 49 -0.93 -20.71 -6.06
N GLN A 50 0.05 -21.27 -6.77
CA GLN A 50 1.07 -22.16 -6.22
C GLN A 50 0.50 -23.37 -5.47
N ARG A 51 -0.77 -23.71 -5.73
CA ARG A 51 -1.47 -24.89 -5.22
C ARG A 51 -2.62 -25.28 -6.13
N GLU A 52 -3.04 -26.54 -6.03
CA GLU A 52 -4.25 -27.01 -6.69
C GLU A 52 -5.49 -26.58 -5.88
N PRO A 53 -6.46 -25.87 -6.49
CA PRO A 53 -7.69 -25.51 -5.82
C PRO A 53 -8.58 -26.75 -5.61
N SER A 54 -9.41 -26.73 -4.57
CA SER A 54 -10.38 -27.80 -4.27
C SER A 54 -11.47 -27.94 -5.33
N VAL A 55 -11.74 -26.86 -6.07
CA VAL A 55 -12.72 -26.79 -7.17
C VAL A 55 -12.07 -26.04 -8.33
N GLY A 56 -12.33 -26.48 -9.57
CA GLY A 56 -11.76 -25.84 -10.77
C GLY A 56 -12.14 -24.36 -10.91
N LEU A 57 -11.19 -23.54 -11.38
CA LEU A 57 -11.34 -22.10 -11.59
C LEU A 57 -12.25 -21.72 -12.78
N LEU A 58 -12.70 -22.67 -13.60
CA LEU A 58 -13.73 -22.43 -14.62
C LEU A 58 -15.11 -22.85 -14.14
N ASN A 59 -15.18 -23.69 -13.11
CA ASN A 59 -16.41 -24.06 -12.42
C ASN A 59 -16.82 -22.99 -11.38
N LEU A 60 -16.42 -21.72 -11.57
CA LEU A 60 -16.56 -20.61 -10.61
C LEU A 60 -17.99 -20.10 -10.46
N GLY A 61 -18.86 -21.01 -10.00
CA GLY A 61 -19.93 -20.65 -9.09
C GLY A 61 -19.51 -20.56 -7.63
N GLY A 62 -18.26 -20.89 -7.32
CA GLY A 62 -17.76 -20.83 -5.96
C GLY A 62 -17.37 -19.43 -5.51
N ASN A 63 -17.75 -19.13 -4.27
CA ASN A 63 -17.10 -18.10 -3.46
C ASN A 63 -15.67 -18.55 -3.08
N ALA A 64 -14.83 -17.62 -2.62
CA ALA A 64 -13.46 -17.92 -2.21
C ALA A 64 -13.30 -19.09 -1.23
N ALA A 65 -14.27 -19.31 -0.33
CA ALA A 65 -14.21 -20.39 0.64
C ALA A 65 -14.30 -21.78 0.00
N GLU A 66 -15.06 -21.93 -1.09
CA GLU A 66 -15.20 -23.21 -1.80
C GLU A 66 -13.95 -23.61 -2.58
N VAL A 67 -13.21 -22.61 -3.09
CA VAL A 67 -11.89 -22.77 -3.70
C VAL A 67 -10.80 -22.97 -2.62
N GLY A 68 -11.16 -22.75 -1.35
CA GLY A 68 -10.25 -22.76 -0.22
C GLY A 68 -9.28 -21.57 -0.23
N LEU A 69 -9.58 -20.50 -0.97
CA LEU A 69 -8.77 -19.29 -1.11
C LEU A 69 -8.96 -18.37 0.09
N THR A 70 -7.85 -17.98 0.70
CA THR A 70 -7.80 -17.11 1.88
C THR A 70 -6.93 -15.90 1.63
N TYR A 71 -6.96 -14.93 2.54
CA TYR A 71 -6.12 -13.75 2.43
C TYR A 71 -4.62 -14.07 2.47
N GLU A 72 -4.19 -15.05 3.28
CA GLU A 72 -2.77 -15.40 3.39
C GLU A 72 -2.20 -15.93 2.06
N ASP A 73 -3.03 -16.54 1.22
CA ASP A 73 -2.61 -17.00 -0.12
C ASP A 73 -2.28 -15.83 -1.05
N ILE A 74 -3.00 -14.71 -0.91
CA ILE A 74 -2.87 -13.55 -1.80
C ILE A 74 -2.08 -12.40 -1.18
N ARG A 75 -1.73 -12.48 0.11
CA ARG A 75 -1.06 -11.41 0.87
C ARG A 75 0.26 -10.97 0.22
N GLY A 76 0.95 -11.89 -0.46
CA GLY A 76 2.18 -11.59 -1.18
C GLY A 76 1.97 -10.85 -2.51
N ALA A 77 0.76 -10.87 -3.06
CA ALA A 77 0.44 -10.31 -4.36
C ALA A 77 0.39 -8.77 -4.31
N ASN A 78 0.75 -8.16 -5.44
CA ASN A 78 0.73 -6.72 -5.65
C ASN A 78 -0.64 -6.08 -5.36
N LEU A 79 -1.73 -6.76 -5.77
CA LEU A 79 -3.10 -6.34 -5.44
C LEU A 79 -3.30 -6.19 -3.92
N ALA A 80 -2.94 -7.22 -3.13
CA ALA A 80 -3.19 -7.22 -1.70
C ALA A 80 -2.36 -6.15 -0.98
N LYS A 81 -1.05 -6.11 -1.27
CA LYS A 81 -0.12 -5.14 -0.67
C LYS A 81 -0.55 -3.70 -0.95
N ALA A 82 -0.75 -3.35 -2.22
CA ALA A 82 -1.08 -1.98 -2.60
C ALA A 82 -2.47 -1.56 -2.10
N MET A 83 -3.46 -2.46 -2.11
CA MET A 83 -4.79 -2.13 -1.59
C MET A 83 -4.81 -1.99 -0.06
N GLU A 84 -4.03 -2.76 0.69
CA GLU A 84 -3.87 -2.54 2.14
C GLU A 84 -3.21 -1.18 2.44
N LEU A 85 -2.20 -0.80 1.65
CA LEU A 85 -1.59 0.53 1.75
C LEU A 85 -2.60 1.65 1.46
N LEU A 86 -3.40 1.52 0.39
CA LEU A 86 -4.48 2.46 0.07
C LEU A 86 -5.52 2.51 1.18
N TYR A 87 -5.90 1.36 1.77
CA TYR A 87 -6.83 1.31 2.90
C TYR A 87 -6.29 2.05 4.13
N HIS A 88 -5.04 1.82 4.48
CA HIS A 88 -4.40 2.49 5.60
C HIS A 88 -4.25 4.00 5.38
N PHE A 89 -3.92 4.41 4.15
CA PHE A 89 -3.84 5.81 3.79
C PHE A 89 -5.23 6.49 3.78
N ALA A 90 -6.21 5.88 3.11
CA ALA A 90 -7.57 6.40 2.96
C ALA A 90 -8.23 6.73 4.30
N TYR A 91 -8.22 5.78 5.24
CA TYR A 91 -8.98 5.90 6.49
C TYR A 91 -8.17 6.39 7.69
N PHE A 92 -6.87 6.13 7.71
CA PHE A 92 -6.02 6.44 8.87
C PHE A 92 -4.91 7.44 8.57
N GLY A 93 -4.81 7.93 7.33
CA GLY A 93 -3.76 8.87 6.94
C GLY A 93 -2.36 8.29 7.04
N ARG A 94 -2.21 6.96 7.06
CA ARG A 94 -0.90 6.30 7.17
C ARG A 94 -0.30 6.16 5.78
N LEU A 95 0.65 7.03 5.46
CA LEU A 95 1.38 7.00 4.19
C LEU A 95 2.71 6.27 4.36
N ASP A 96 2.90 5.23 3.57
CA ASP A 96 4.17 4.51 3.52
C ASP A 96 5.06 5.12 2.42
N GLU A 97 6.10 5.83 2.82
CA GLU A 97 7.00 6.54 1.90
C GLU A 97 7.97 5.59 1.18
N SER A 98 8.06 4.34 1.62
CA SER A 98 8.87 3.35 0.92
C SER A 98 8.11 2.66 -0.21
N ALA A 99 6.79 2.76 -0.20
CA ALA A 99 5.97 2.22 -1.27
C ALA A 99 6.13 3.05 -2.56
N GLU A 100 5.69 2.50 -3.69
CA GLU A 100 5.66 3.23 -4.95
C GLU A 100 4.92 4.58 -4.80
N PHE A 101 5.32 5.57 -5.60
CA PHE A 101 4.65 6.87 -5.63
C PHE A 101 3.20 6.74 -6.13
N MET A 102 2.25 7.41 -5.47
CA MET A 102 0.84 7.46 -5.88
C MET A 102 0.65 8.52 -6.97
N GLY A 103 0.93 8.16 -8.22
CA GLY A 103 0.75 9.03 -9.40
C GLY A 103 0.20 8.28 -10.62
N GLU A 104 0.16 8.96 -11.76
CA GLU A 104 -0.13 8.32 -13.04
C GLU A 104 0.86 7.19 -13.33
N GLU A 105 0.42 6.17 -14.09
CA GLU A 105 1.19 4.96 -14.43
C GLU A 105 1.65 4.08 -13.26
N SER A 106 1.43 4.49 -12.01
CA SER A 106 1.76 3.70 -10.83
C SER A 106 0.90 2.44 -10.70
N ILE A 107 1.34 1.49 -9.85
CA ILE A 107 0.50 0.34 -9.49
C ILE A 107 -0.91 0.74 -9.00
N TYR A 108 -1.04 1.88 -8.31
CA TYR A 108 -2.32 2.35 -7.78
C TYR A 108 -3.25 2.84 -8.89
N ASN A 109 -2.70 3.48 -9.94
CA ASN A 109 -3.45 3.86 -11.14
C ASN A 109 -4.04 2.61 -11.81
N TRP A 110 -3.21 1.60 -12.07
CA TRP A 110 -3.65 0.36 -12.70
C TRP A 110 -4.66 -0.43 -11.87
N LEU A 111 -4.43 -0.54 -10.56
CA LEU A 111 -5.37 -1.22 -9.65
C LEU A 111 -6.71 -0.49 -9.58
N ALA A 112 -6.70 0.84 -9.49
CA ALA A 112 -7.92 1.63 -9.51
C ALA A 112 -8.70 1.43 -10.82
N ALA A 113 -8.02 1.43 -11.97
CA ALA A 113 -8.62 1.16 -13.27
C ALA A 113 -9.29 -0.22 -13.32
N ILE A 114 -8.55 -1.26 -12.94
CA ILE A 114 -9.05 -2.64 -12.92
C ILE A 114 -10.27 -2.77 -12.02
N LEU A 115 -10.21 -2.27 -10.79
CA LEU A 115 -11.32 -2.36 -9.82
C LEU A 115 -12.55 -1.59 -10.30
N PHE A 116 -12.34 -0.42 -10.89
CA PHE A 116 -13.39 0.42 -11.43
C PHE A 116 -14.11 -0.21 -12.63
N ASP A 117 -13.36 -0.97 -13.45
CA ASP A 117 -13.91 -1.78 -14.53
C ASP A 117 -14.67 -3.01 -14.00
N VAL A 118 -14.11 -3.73 -13.02
CA VAL A 118 -14.78 -4.88 -12.37
C VAL A 118 -16.12 -4.47 -11.79
N ARG A 119 -16.18 -3.34 -11.08
CA ARG A 119 -17.40 -2.81 -10.46
C ARG A 119 -18.57 -2.71 -11.43
N GLN A 120 -18.28 -2.60 -12.73
CA GLN A 120 -19.28 -2.32 -13.74
C GLN A 120 -19.17 -3.31 -14.90
N SER A 121 -18.50 -4.43 -14.66
CA SER A 121 -18.28 -5.49 -15.62
C SER A 121 -19.54 -6.32 -15.78
N GLN A 122 -19.87 -6.63 -17.04
CA GLN A 122 -20.93 -7.58 -17.37
C GLN A 122 -20.58 -9.00 -16.89
N THR A 123 -19.30 -9.38 -16.88
CA THR A 123 -18.90 -10.70 -16.38
C THR A 123 -19.04 -10.78 -14.86
N ALA A 124 -18.71 -9.71 -14.12
CA ALA A 124 -18.96 -9.63 -12.68
C ALA A 124 -20.46 -9.66 -12.37
N THR A 125 -21.26 -8.91 -13.14
CA THR A 125 -22.73 -8.90 -13.02
C THR A 125 -23.34 -10.28 -13.29
N TYR A 126 -22.91 -10.96 -14.35
CA TYR A 126 -23.35 -12.31 -14.65
C TYR A 126 -22.98 -13.28 -13.52
N ARG A 127 -21.74 -13.20 -13.03
CA ARG A 127 -21.25 -14.06 -11.95
C ARG A 127 -22.06 -13.88 -10.66
N ASP A 128 -22.29 -12.65 -10.23
CA ASP A 128 -23.09 -12.38 -9.02
C ASP A 128 -24.54 -12.88 -9.18
N ASN A 129 -25.15 -12.70 -10.36
CA ASN A 129 -26.52 -13.17 -10.61
C ASN A 129 -26.65 -14.69 -10.67
N GLN A 130 -25.70 -15.38 -11.31
CA GLN A 130 -25.77 -16.84 -11.47
C GLN A 130 -25.36 -17.60 -10.22
N TYR A 131 -24.42 -17.04 -9.46
CA TYR A 131 -23.71 -17.79 -8.42
C TYR A 131 -23.83 -17.16 -7.03
N GLN A 132 -24.63 -16.09 -6.89
CA GLN A 132 -24.84 -15.39 -5.62
C GLN A 132 -23.53 -14.93 -4.96
N CYS A 133 -22.51 -14.64 -5.78
CA CYS A 133 -21.26 -14.06 -5.34
C CYS A 133 -21.45 -12.59 -4.94
N LYS A 134 -20.44 -12.04 -4.25
CA LYS A 134 -20.41 -10.62 -3.83
C LYS A 134 -19.36 -9.83 -4.60
N THR A 135 -19.15 -10.15 -5.88
CA THR A 135 -18.08 -9.55 -6.69
C THR A 135 -18.29 -8.05 -6.82
N LEU A 136 -19.49 -7.60 -7.23
CA LEU A 136 -19.79 -6.19 -7.43
C LEU A 136 -19.74 -5.40 -6.11
N GLU A 137 -20.24 -5.99 -5.03
CA GLU A 137 -20.19 -5.39 -3.67
C GLU A 137 -18.73 -5.22 -3.20
N SER A 138 -17.90 -6.26 -3.37
CA SER A 138 -16.49 -6.24 -3.02
C SER A 138 -15.69 -5.25 -3.88
N ALA A 139 -16.00 -5.20 -5.18
CA ALA A 139 -15.39 -4.25 -6.10
C ALA A 139 -15.75 -2.80 -5.75
N GLU A 140 -17.02 -2.51 -5.43
CA GLU A 140 -17.44 -1.18 -4.99
C GLU A 140 -16.71 -0.75 -3.72
N ARG A 141 -16.59 -1.64 -2.72
CA ARG A 141 -15.79 -1.34 -1.52
C ARG A 141 -14.34 -1.04 -1.85
N CYS A 142 -13.70 -1.83 -2.70
CA CYS A 142 -12.32 -1.59 -3.12
C CYS A 142 -12.15 -0.28 -3.90
N VAL A 143 -13.10 0.06 -4.78
CA VAL A 143 -13.11 1.33 -5.51
C VAL A 143 -13.25 2.51 -4.55
N VAL A 144 -14.13 2.43 -3.54
CA VAL A 144 -14.28 3.49 -2.54
C VAL A 144 -12.99 3.71 -1.75
N VAL A 145 -12.27 2.64 -1.40
CA VAL A 145 -10.94 2.75 -0.76
C VAL A 145 -9.95 3.49 -1.65
N ALA A 146 -9.82 3.06 -2.91
CA ALA A 146 -8.91 3.70 -3.85
C ALA A 146 -9.29 5.16 -4.14
N GLU A 147 -10.58 5.46 -4.27
CA GLU A 147 -11.07 6.82 -4.52
C GLU A 147 -10.83 7.75 -3.33
N LEU A 148 -11.08 7.27 -2.10
CA LEU A 148 -10.80 8.03 -0.90
C LEU A 148 -9.30 8.27 -0.71
N ALA A 149 -8.46 7.26 -1.00
CA ALA A 149 -7.01 7.41 -1.01
C ALA A 149 -6.56 8.45 -2.05
N ASN A 150 -7.11 8.42 -3.26
CA ASN A 150 -6.79 9.41 -4.29
C ASN A 150 -7.21 10.83 -3.88
N ALA A 151 -8.43 10.99 -3.38
CA ALA A 151 -8.91 12.27 -2.86
C ALA A 151 -8.01 12.82 -1.75
N ARG A 152 -7.46 11.94 -0.90
CA ARG A 152 -6.53 12.30 0.16
C ARG A 152 -5.16 12.69 -0.39
N ASN A 153 -4.66 11.99 -1.40
CA ASN A 153 -3.40 12.34 -2.07
C ASN A 153 -3.47 13.78 -2.60
N ILE A 154 -4.55 14.11 -3.32
CA ILE A 154 -4.81 15.46 -3.86
C ILE A 154 -4.94 16.49 -2.74
N LEU A 155 -5.67 16.19 -1.65
CA LEU A 155 -5.78 17.10 -0.50
C LEU A 155 -4.42 17.43 0.15
N GLU A 156 -3.44 16.55 -0.01
CA GLU A 156 -2.08 16.72 0.52
C GLU A 156 -1.09 17.24 -0.52
N GLY A 157 -1.59 17.65 -1.71
CA GLY A 157 -0.81 18.23 -2.79
C GLY A 157 -0.09 17.21 -3.69
N GLY A 158 -0.47 15.93 -3.61
CA GLY A 158 -0.03 14.90 -4.55
C GLY A 158 -0.89 14.89 -5.81
N GLU A 159 -0.36 14.31 -6.88
CA GLU A 159 -1.06 14.17 -8.17
C GLU A 159 -2.22 13.18 -8.07
N SER A 160 -3.28 13.39 -8.86
CA SER A 160 -4.34 12.41 -8.98
C SER A 160 -3.81 11.15 -9.69
N PHE A 161 -3.84 9.99 -9.03
CA PHE A 161 -3.42 8.76 -9.69
C PHE A 161 -4.52 8.11 -10.55
N PHE A 162 -5.81 8.39 -10.36
CA PHE A 162 -6.88 7.81 -11.20
C PHE A 162 -8.18 8.64 -11.19
N HIS A 163 -8.84 8.76 -12.34
CA HIS A 163 -10.11 9.50 -12.47
C HIS A 163 -11.34 8.60 -12.30
N PHE A 164 -11.98 8.67 -11.14
CA PHE A 164 -13.15 7.84 -10.77
C PHE A 164 -14.50 8.29 -11.38
N SER A 165 -14.49 9.15 -12.40
CA SER A 165 -15.72 9.64 -13.06
C SER A 165 -16.03 8.82 -14.33
N ARG A 166 -17.16 8.11 -14.35
CA ARG A 166 -17.71 7.51 -15.57
C ARG A 166 -18.51 8.55 -16.36
N ALA A 167 -18.22 8.63 -17.65
CA ALA A 167 -19.03 9.18 -18.74
C ALA A 167 -18.62 10.53 -19.34
N ASN A 168 -18.20 10.46 -20.61
CA ASN A 168 -18.50 11.40 -21.69
C ASN A 168 -18.02 12.86 -21.61
N THR A 169 -17.20 13.24 -20.64
CA THR A 169 -16.54 14.54 -20.72
C THR A 169 -15.18 14.37 -21.37
N LYS A 170 -15.13 14.76 -22.66
CA LYS A 170 -13.88 15.14 -23.33
C LYS A 170 -12.95 15.81 -22.34
N ASP A 171 -11.74 15.27 -22.21
CA ASP A 171 -10.57 15.97 -21.71
C ASP A 171 -10.86 16.82 -20.47
N GLU A 172 -11.33 16.22 -19.38
CA GLU A 172 -11.25 16.90 -18.08
C GLU A 172 -9.80 16.75 -17.61
N PRO A 173 -8.98 17.80 -17.63
CA PRO A 173 -7.61 17.71 -17.15
C PRO A 173 -7.63 17.19 -15.70
N ALA A 174 -6.65 16.37 -15.35
CA ALA A 174 -6.32 16.14 -13.95
C ALA A 174 -5.99 17.48 -13.31
N PHE A 175 -6.94 18.06 -12.58
CA PHE A 175 -6.70 19.30 -11.85
C PHE A 175 -6.19 18.95 -10.47
N ASP A 176 -4.87 18.79 -10.34
CA ASP A 176 -4.22 18.38 -9.10
C ASP A 176 -4.31 19.44 -7.98
N ASP A 177 -4.73 20.67 -8.30
CA ASP A 177 -4.86 21.78 -7.35
C ASP A 177 -6.26 21.91 -6.70
N TYR A 178 -7.25 21.12 -7.15
CA TYR A 178 -8.64 21.28 -6.73
C TYR A 178 -9.35 19.96 -6.42
N LEU A 179 -10.27 20.01 -5.46
CA LEU A 179 -11.18 18.91 -5.15
C LEU A 179 -12.56 19.11 -5.78
N THR A 180 -13.14 18.03 -6.27
CA THR A 180 -14.55 17.93 -6.65
C THR A 180 -15.47 17.90 -5.41
N VAL A 181 -16.77 18.14 -5.64
CA VAL A 181 -17.82 17.88 -4.64
C VAL A 181 -17.77 16.44 -4.13
N ARG A 182 -17.57 15.46 -5.02
CA ARG A 182 -17.52 14.03 -4.69
C ARG A 182 -16.32 13.69 -3.80
N GLN A 183 -15.11 14.11 -4.19
CA GLN A 183 -13.90 13.89 -3.39
C GLN A 183 -14.01 14.54 -2.01
N LEU A 184 -14.53 15.77 -1.91
CA LEU A 184 -14.73 16.42 -0.63
C LEU A 184 -15.81 15.72 0.23
N ALA A 185 -16.86 15.20 -0.41
CA ALA A 185 -17.88 14.40 0.26
C ALA A 185 -17.30 13.11 0.86
N LEU A 186 -16.45 12.41 0.11
CA LEU A 186 -15.71 11.23 0.56
C LEU A 186 -14.79 11.56 1.74
N LEU A 187 -13.94 12.58 1.61
CA LEU A 187 -13.02 13.01 2.67
C LEU A 187 -13.76 13.42 3.95
N ALA A 188 -14.94 14.03 3.82
CA ALA A 188 -15.75 14.45 4.94
C ALA A 188 -16.58 13.30 5.54
N GLY A 189 -16.77 12.17 4.85
CA GLY A 189 -17.78 11.18 5.26
C GLY A 189 -19.19 11.79 5.26
N MET A 190 -19.55 12.47 4.17
CA MET A 190 -20.82 13.16 3.99
C MET A 190 -21.37 12.89 2.59
N GLU A 191 -22.67 13.10 2.37
CA GLU A 191 -23.25 13.04 1.04
C GLU A 191 -22.90 14.29 0.21
N GLU A 192 -22.79 14.13 -1.12
CA GLU A 192 -22.52 15.24 -2.04
C GLU A 192 -23.52 16.40 -1.88
N MET A 193 -24.80 16.09 -1.64
CA MET A 193 -25.83 17.11 -1.41
C MET A 193 -25.56 17.96 -0.17
N SER A 194 -24.97 17.37 0.87
CA SER A 194 -24.56 18.11 2.06
C SER A 194 -23.39 19.05 1.78
N ILE A 195 -22.44 18.64 0.93
CA ILE A 195 -21.35 19.50 0.46
C ILE A 195 -21.89 20.65 -0.39
N ARG A 196 -22.79 20.37 -1.34
CA ARG A 196 -23.45 21.41 -2.16
C ARG A 196 -24.22 22.40 -1.31
N ALA A 197 -24.90 21.92 -0.26
CA ALA A 197 -25.59 22.77 0.69
C ALA A 197 -24.62 23.65 1.51
N ALA A 198 -23.47 23.11 1.93
CA ALA A 198 -22.42 23.87 2.62
C ALA A 198 -21.74 24.92 1.71
N ALA A 199 -21.67 24.65 0.41
CA ALA A 199 -21.17 25.55 -0.62
C ALA A 199 -22.15 26.68 -1.04
N ASN A 200 -23.38 26.67 -0.53
CA ASN A 200 -24.38 27.68 -0.88
C ASN A 200 -23.99 29.06 -0.30
N LYS A 201 -23.73 30.03 -1.18
CA LYS A 201 -23.32 31.41 -0.85
C LYS A 201 -24.29 32.16 0.07
N ASN A 202 -25.56 31.74 0.12
CA ASN A 202 -26.58 32.37 0.96
C ASN A 202 -26.54 31.88 2.42
N ARG A 203 -25.70 30.89 2.76
CA ARG A 203 -25.53 30.42 4.14
C ARG A 203 -24.46 31.23 4.87
N ALA A 204 -24.65 31.39 6.18
CA ALA A 204 -23.60 31.86 7.06
C ALA A 204 -22.41 30.86 7.02
N ASN A 205 -21.19 31.37 6.87
CA ASN A 205 -19.95 30.58 6.76
C ASN A 205 -19.97 29.57 5.60
N ALA A 206 -20.47 29.99 4.43
CA ALA A 206 -20.46 29.18 3.22
C ALA A 206 -19.03 28.72 2.88
N LEU A 207 -18.90 27.45 2.49
CA LEU A 207 -17.66 26.91 1.97
C LEU A 207 -17.32 27.60 0.65
N LYS A 208 -16.16 28.24 0.58
CA LYS A 208 -15.72 28.98 -0.61
C LYS A 208 -15.51 28.01 -1.77
N THR A 209 -16.15 28.31 -2.90
CA THR A 209 -16.09 27.52 -4.13
C THR A 209 -15.49 28.33 -5.27
N ILE A 210 -14.88 27.64 -6.22
CA ILE A 210 -14.47 28.20 -7.51
C ILE A 210 -15.35 27.56 -8.60
N PRO A 211 -16.03 28.35 -9.45
CA PRO A 211 -16.66 27.83 -10.64
C PRO A 211 -15.58 27.60 -11.71
N GLU A 212 -15.43 26.36 -12.15
CA GLU A 212 -14.48 25.99 -13.21
C GLU A 212 -15.22 25.13 -14.23
N GLU A 213 -15.30 25.60 -15.48
CA GLU A 213 -16.00 24.90 -16.57
C GLU A 213 -17.45 24.48 -16.23
N GLY A 214 -18.15 25.31 -15.43
CA GLY A 214 -19.51 25.02 -14.97
C GLY A 214 -19.61 24.00 -13.84
N ARG A 215 -18.49 23.52 -13.30
CA ARG A 215 -18.42 22.62 -12.15
C ARG A 215 -17.99 23.38 -10.89
N THR A 216 -18.38 22.84 -9.74
CA THR A 216 -18.02 23.37 -8.42
C THR A 216 -16.73 22.71 -7.94
N ARG A 217 -15.72 23.53 -7.67
CA ARG A 217 -14.40 23.11 -7.17
C ARG A 217 -14.06 23.75 -5.84
N PHE A 218 -13.15 23.11 -5.12
CA PHE A 218 -12.61 23.58 -3.86
C PHE A 218 -11.09 23.58 -3.91
N GLU A 219 -10.49 24.74 -3.65
CA GLU A 219 -9.04 24.88 -3.46
C GLU A 219 -8.58 24.03 -2.26
N ILE A 220 -7.45 23.34 -2.38
CA ILE A 220 -6.92 22.42 -1.35
C ILE A 220 -6.88 23.08 0.04
N GLY A 221 -6.31 24.28 0.15
CA GLY A 221 -6.20 25.00 1.43
C GLY A 221 -7.56 25.29 2.08
N VAL A 222 -8.54 25.69 1.28
CA VAL A 222 -9.92 25.95 1.73
C VAL A 222 -10.59 24.66 2.20
N ALA A 223 -10.48 23.58 1.42
CA ALA A 223 -11.06 22.29 1.75
C ALA A 223 -10.45 21.72 3.04
N LYS A 224 -9.13 21.81 3.21
CA LYS A 224 -8.39 21.33 4.38
C LYS A 224 -8.80 22.06 5.65
N GLU A 225 -8.90 23.39 5.59
CA GLU A 225 -9.35 24.20 6.72
C GLU A 225 -10.81 23.90 7.08
N TRP A 226 -11.67 23.76 6.08
CA TRP A 226 -13.06 23.38 6.31
C TRP A 226 -13.18 21.99 6.97
N LEU A 227 -12.46 20.98 6.48
CA LEU A 227 -12.43 19.64 7.08
C LEU A 227 -11.96 19.67 8.54
N ARG A 228 -10.94 20.49 8.86
CA ARG A 228 -10.47 20.70 10.24
C ARG A 228 -11.53 21.35 11.11
N SER A 229 -12.20 22.39 10.63
CA SER A 229 -13.29 23.08 11.36
C SER A 229 -14.47 22.14 11.69
N LYS A 230 -14.63 21.06 10.90
CA LYS A 230 -15.65 20.02 11.12
C LYS A 230 -15.16 18.82 11.91
N GLY A 231 -13.89 18.79 12.33
CA GLY A 231 -13.29 17.63 13.01
C GLY A 231 -13.24 16.37 12.14
N ARG A 232 -13.23 16.53 10.81
CA ARG A 232 -13.26 15.43 9.82
C ARG A 232 -11.94 15.28 9.07
N TYR A 233 -10.99 16.18 9.29
CA TYR A 233 -9.64 16.05 8.76
C TYR A 233 -8.88 14.93 9.49
N VAL A 234 -8.35 13.98 8.72
CA VAL A 234 -7.46 12.92 9.22
C VAL A 234 -6.01 13.33 8.91
N PRO A 235 -5.16 13.57 9.94
CA PRO A 235 -3.76 13.93 9.75
C PRO A 235 -2.94 12.83 9.07
N ILE A 236 -1.96 13.22 8.25
CA ILE A 236 -1.05 12.26 7.63
C ILE A 236 0.08 11.89 8.58
N THR A 237 0.23 10.59 8.83
CA THR A 237 1.40 10.01 9.50
C THR A 237 2.23 9.28 8.46
N ARG A 238 3.42 9.82 8.18
CA ARG A 238 4.40 9.21 7.29
C ARG A 238 5.20 8.16 8.06
N TYR A 239 5.36 7.00 7.46
CA TYR A 239 6.22 5.92 7.93
C TYR A 239 6.85 5.23 6.72
N GLN A 240 7.78 4.32 6.93
CA GLN A 240 8.49 3.62 5.87
C GLN A 240 8.47 2.13 6.24
N SER A 241 7.93 1.25 5.40
CA SER A 241 7.88 -0.20 5.69
C SER A 241 8.99 -0.98 5.02
N GLU A 242 9.42 -0.57 3.82
CA GLU A 242 10.62 -1.05 3.13
C GLU A 242 11.83 -0.21 3.58
N GLY A 243 12.90 -0.88 3.97
CA GLY A 243 14.09 -0.24 4.54
C GLY A 243 13.98 0.07 6.04
N ASP A 244 12.81 0.02 6.67
CA ASP A 244 12.74 0.07 8.14
C ASP A 244 13.17 -1.30 8.70
N VAL A 245 14.48 -1.41 8.94
CA VAL A 245 15.08 -2.62 9.49
C VAL A 245 14.78 -2.64 10.99
N ASP A 246 13.67 -3.26 11.37
CA ASP A 246 13.42 -3.62 12.76
C ASP A 246 14.39 -4.73 13.18
N LEU A 247 15.61 -4.33 13.55
CA LEU A 247 16.65 -5.20 14.07
C LEU A 247 16.22 -5.90 15.37
N ALA A 248 15.22 -5.40 16.09
CA ALA A 248 14.73 -6.07 17.31
C ALA A 248 13.86 -7.29 16.99
N ARG A 249 13.12 -7.27 15.87
CA ARG A 249 12.25 -8.39 15.45
C ARG A 249 12.88 -9.30 14.41
N ARG A 250 13.57 -8.73 13.41
CA ARG A 250 14.12 -9.48 12.27
C ARG A 250 15.33 -10.30 12.70
N ARG A 251 15.38 -11.56 12.26
CA ARG A 251 16.51 -12.48 12.41
C ARG A 251 17.08 -12.75 11.02
N PHE A 252 18.38 -13.01 10.95
CA PHE A 252 19.09 -13.21 9.69
C PHE A 252 19.66 -14.64 9.66
N ALA A 253 19.58 -15.28 8.50
CA ALA A 253 20.05 -16.66 8.34
C ALA A 253 21.59 -16.74 8.38
N ASN A 254 22.25 -15.76 7.77
CA ASN A 254 23.70 -15.65 7.65
C ASN A 254 24.10 -14.17 7.48
N PRO A 255 25.40 -13.82 7.51
CA PRO A 255 25.86 -12.44 7.36
C PRO A 255 25.47 -11.79 6.02
N ALA A 256 25.36 -12.56 4.94
CA ALA A 256 24.98 -12.04 3.62
C ALA A 256 23.53 -11.53 3.57
N ASP A 257 22.59 -12.21 4.23
CA ASP A 257 21.19 -11.77 4.37
C ASP A 257 21.09 -10.45 5.15
N LEU A 258 21.83 -10.32 6.27
CA LEU A 258 21.92 -9.04 6.99
C LEU A 258 22.51 -7.95 6.09
N TRP A 259 23.52 -8.30 5.30
CA TRP A 259 24.21 -7.39 4.41
C TRP A 259 23.34 -6.83 3.28
N GLU A 260 22.55 -7.67 2.64
CA GLU A 260 21.55 -7.28 1.63
C GLU A 260 20.58 -6.25 2.21
N VAL A 261 20.14 -6.47 3.44
CA VAL A 261 19.20 -5.57 4.13
C VAL A 261 19.83 -4.22 4.47
N LEU A 262 21.11 -4.19 4.85
CA LEU A 262 21.82 -2.93 5.07
C LEU A 262 22.04 -2.16 3.76
N ASN A 263 22.33 -2.84 2.64
CA ASN A 263 22.43 -2.20 1.33
C ASN A 263 21.08 -1.66 0.85
N ALA A 264 20.00 -2.43 1.04
CA ALA A 264 18.65 -1.94 0.76
C ALA A 264 18.32 -0.69 1.59
N ARG A 265 18.77 -0.63 2.85
CA ARG A 265 18.64 0.58 3.69
C ARG A 265 19.51 1.74 3.20
N LEU A 266 20.74 1.48 2.74
CA LEU A 266 21.57 2.53 2.15
C LEU A 266 20.92 3.10 0.89
N GLU A 267 20.50 2.23 -0.03
CA GLU A 267 19.82 2.61 -1.26
C GLU A 267 18.57 3.43 -0.93
N PHE A 268 17.78 2.97 0.03
CA PHE A 268 16.63 3.69 0.55
C PHE A 268 16.98 5.12 1.01
N LEU A 269 17.98 5.25 1.90
CA LEU A 269 18.38 6.56 2.43
C LEU A 269 18.94 7.47 1.33
N SER A 270 19.65 6.91 0.35
CA SER A 270 20.22 7.67 -0.77
C SER A 270 19.16 8.30 -1.68
N ARG A 271 17.94 7.75 -1.71
CA ARG A 271 16.79 8.33 -2.43
C ARG A 271 16.09 9.44 -1.65
N SER A 272 16.14 9.37 -0.32
CA SER A 272 15.43 10.30 0.58
C SER A 272 16.27 11.48 1.08
N GLU A 273 17.59 11.37 1.02
CA GLU A 273 18.57 12.35 1.50
C GLU A 273 19.53 12.76 0.38
N ASP A 274 20.44 13.70 0.66
CA ASP A 274 21.55 13.97 -0.25
C ASP A 274 22.45 12.73 -0.33
N GLY A 275 22.26 11.95 -1.41
CA GLY A 275 23.01 10.72 -1.65
C GLY A 275 24.53 10.94 -1.68
N ASN A 276 25.02 12.13 -2.03
CA ASN A 276 26.45 12.43 -2.01
C ASN A 276 26.97 12.60 -0.58
N GLU A 277 26.19 13.23 0.29
CA GLU A 277 26.56 13.36 1.70
C GLU A 277 26.55 12.01 2.41
N LEU A 278 25.54 11.19 2.12
CA LEU A 278 25.45 9.82 2.65
C LEU A 278 26.63 8.96 2.17
N ALA A 279 26.98 9.07 0.89
CA ALA A 279 28.14 8.41 0.30
C ALA A 279 29.44 8.82 1.01
N ALA A 280 29.64 10.11 1.24
CA ALA A 280 30.81 10.63 1.95
C ALA A 280 30.91 10.06 3.38
N ARG A 281 29.79 10.04 4.13
CA ARG A 281 29.76 9.47 5.48
C ARG A 281 30.08 7.97 5.50
N ILE A 282 29.65 7.20 4.49
CA ILE A 282 30.02 5.77 4.36
C ILE A 282 31.52 5.64 4.02
N GLY A 283 32.04 6.50 3.14
CA GLY A 283 33.46 6.56 2.81
C GLY A 283 34.35 6.87 4.03
N ASP A 284 33.91 7.76 4.91
CA ASP A 284 34.62 8.12 6.15
C ASP A 284 34.75 6.93 7.13
N LEU A 285 33.89 5.91 7.00
CA LEU A 285 34.00 4.66 7.76
C LEU A 285 35.04 3.69 7.18
N GLY A 286 35.72 4.07 6.09
CA GLY A 286 36.63 3.20 5.36
C GLY A 286 35.93 2.09 4.58
N LEU A 287 34.65 2.27 4.24
CA LEU A 287 33.85 1.33 3.46
C LEU A 287 33.90 1.73 1.98
N SER A 288 34.06 0.73 1.11
CA SER A 288 34.12 0.98 -0.33
C SER A 288 32.70 1.03 -0.89
N LEU A 289 32.35 2.11 -1.59
CA LEU A 289 31.10 2.21 -2.32
C LEU A 289 31.25 1.61 -3.72
N LEU A 290 30.28 0.81 -4.12
CA LEU A 290 30.15 0.27 -5.46
C LEU A 290 28.88 0.82 -6.12
N PRO A 291 28.94 1.19 -7.41
CA PRO A 291 27.74 1.51 -8.16
C PRO A 291 26.80 0.31 -8.17
N ALA A 292 25.54 0.49 -7.76
CA ALA A 292 24.50 -0.52 -7.81
C ALA A 292 23.47 -0.12 -8.88
N GLY A 293 23.58 -0.69 -10.09
CA GLY A 293 22.61 -0.46 -11.15
C GLY A 293 22.40 1.00 -11.53
N VAL A 294 21.22 1.33 -12.06
CA VAL A 294 20.88 2.68 -12.53
C VAL A 294 20.60 3.58 -11.33
N GLY A 295 21.61 4.34 -10.90
CA GLY A 295 21.49 5.41 -9.91
C GLY A 295 21.58 4.98 -8.44
N GLY A 296 21.76 3.70 -8.14
CA GLY A 296 21.94 3.20 -6.78
C GLY A 296 23.40 3.15 -6.34
N GLN A 297 23.62 3.20 -5.03
CA GLN A 297 24.90 2.88 -4.41
C GLN A 297 24.73 1.68 -3.49
N SER A 298 25.68 0.76 -3.58
CA SER A 298 25.91 -0.28 -2.58
C SER A 298 27.24 0.00 -1.92
N PHE A 299 27.48 -0.60 -0.77
CA PHE A 299 28.80 -0.58 -0.16
C PHE A 299 29.33 -2.01 -0.07
N VAL A 300 30.61 -2.17 0.26
CA VAL A 300 31.30 -3.44 0.54
C VAL A 300 31.92 -3.34 1.92
N VAL A 301 31.61 -4.31 2.77
CA VAL A 301 32.23 -4.48 4.09
C VAL A 301 32.96 -5.81 4.08
N SER A 302 34.24 -5.78 4.47
CA SER A 302 35.02 -7.00 4.67
C SER A 302 34.56 -7.74 5.93
N GLU A 303 34.81 -9.05 6.00
CA GLU A 303 34.49 -9.84 7.19
C GLU A 303 35.11 -9.26 8.48
N ALA A 304 36.37 -8.80 8.42
CA ALA A 304 37.03 -8.15 9.54
C ALA A 304 36.29 -6.89 10.02
N GLN A 305 35.75 -6.08 9.10
CA GLN A 305 34.95 -4.91 9.42
C GLN A 305 33.56 -5.28 9.96
N MET A 306 32.96 -6.39 9.53
CA MET A 306 31.71 -6.90 10.11
C MET A 306 31.89 -7.34 11.57
N HIS A 307 33.08 -7.86 11.93
CA HIS A 307 33.42 -8.20 13.31
C HIS A 307 33.76 -6.99 14.19
N ASP A 308 34.21 -5.87 13.59
CA ASP A 308 34.49 -4.66 14.35
C ASP A 308 33.20 -3.98 14.82
N SER A 309 32.99 -4.05 16.13
CA SER A 309 31.82 -3.49 16.79
C SER A 309 31.76 -1.96 16.71
N ASN A 310 32.91 -1.28 16.57
CA ASN A 310 32.93 0.17 16.41
C ASN A 310 32.51 0.57 15.00
N THR A 311 33.11 -0.06 13.98
CA THR A 311 32.69 0.13 12.58
C THR A 311 31.20 -0.17 12.40
N MET A 312 30.67 -1.25 12.98
CA MET A 312 29.25 -1.58 12.88
C MET A 312 28.31 -0.61 13.61
N LYS A 313 28.71 -0.06 14.76
CA LYS A 313 27.93 1.01 15.41
C LYS A 313 27.95 2.29 14.58
N ALA A 314 29.10 2.65 14.02
CA ALA A 314 29.24 3.83 13.19
C ALA A 314 28.41 3.70 11.90
N LEU A 315 28.46 2.54 11.26
CA LEU A 315 27.61 2.21 10.12
C LEU A 315 26.12 2.28 10.48
N ALA A 316 25.72 1.72 11.62
CA ALA A 316 24.34 1.82 12.08
C ALA A 316 23.89 3.27 12.23
N ASN A 317 24.76 4.15 12.77
CA ASN A 317 24.44 5.57 12.89
C ASN A 317 24.22 6.23 11.51
N VAL A 318 25.07 5.91 10.52
CA VAL A 318 24.89 6.40 9.14
C VAL A 318 23.58 5.89 8.54
N LEU A 319 23.25 4.62 8.78
CA LEU A 319 22.01 3.99 8.30
C LEU A 319 20.77 4.29 9.16
N ARG A 320 20.91 5.13 10.19
CA ARG A 320 19.86 5.49 11.16
C ARG A 320 19.23 4.25 11.85
N LEU A 321 20.06 3.28 12.21
CA LEU A 321 19.69 2.03 12.89
C LEU A 321 20.23 2.00 14.33
N PRO A 322 19.61 1.23 15.24
CA PRO A 322 20.13 1.07 16.61
C PRO A 322 21.46 0.31 16.63
N GLY A 323 22.58 1.03 16.84
CA GLY A 323 23.93 0.46 16.69
C GLY A 323 24.25 -0.72 17.59
N HIS A 324 23.71 -0.77 18.81
CA HIS A 324 23.87 -1.94 19.68
C HIS A 324 23.14 -3.17 19.13
N LEU A 325 21.94 -3.00 18.56
CA LEU A 325 21.20 -4.11 17.95
C LEU A 325 21.88 -4.59 16.68
N LEU A 326 22.44 -3.69 15.86
CA LEU A 326 23.13 -4.10 14.64
C LEU A 326 24.33 -5.01 14.95
N VAL A 327 25.15 -4.62 15.93
CA VAL A 327 26.29 -5.45 16.38
C VAL A 327 25.82 -6.82 16.86
N LEU A 328 24.75 -6.87 17.66
CA LEU A 328 24.22 -8.14 18.17
C LEU A 328 23.66 -9.03 17.05
N ARG A 329 22.95 -8.46 16.08
CA ARG A 329 22.41 -9.20 14.92
C ARG A 329 23.50 -9.70 13.99
N MET A 330 24.55 -8.91 13.78
CA MET A 330 25.72 -9.37 13.02
C MET A 330 26.36 -10.58 13.68
N ARG A 331 26.63 -10.52 14.98
CA ARG A 331 27.18 -11.66 15.74
C ARG A 331 26.27 -12.88 15.72
N GLU A 332 24.95 -12.70 15.86
CA GLU A 332 23.99 -13.79 15.74
C GLU A 332 24.03 -14.44 14.35
N ALA A 333 24.10 -13.63 13.28
CA ALA A 333 24.14 -14.10 11.91
C ALA A 333 25.40 -14.95 11.62
N PHE A 334 26.57 -14.53 12.12
CA PHE A 334 27.80 -15.33 12.05
C PHE A 334 27.69 -16.65 12.82
N ALA A 335 27.24 -16.60 14.08
CA ALA A 335 27.10 -17.81 14.90
C ALA A 335 26.13 -18.83 14.28
N ARG A 336 25.06 -18.38 13.62
CA ARG A 336 24.13 -19.24 12.88
C ARG A 336 24.77 -19.86 11.64
N ALA A 337 25.53 -19.09 10.88
CA ALA A 337 26.24 -19.61 9.71
C ALA A 337 27.27 -20.68 10.10
N GLU A 338 28.03 -20.45 11.18
CA GLU A 338 28.96 -21.44 11.74
C GLU A 338 28.25 -22.72 12.19
N LEU A 339 27.15 -22.58 12.94
CA LEU A 339 26.34 -23.72 13.39
C LEU A 339 25.82 -24.53 12.20
N ALA A 340 25.28 -23.86 11.18
CA ALA A 340 24.78 -24.52 9.98
C ALA A 340 25.89 -25.29 9.24
N ALA A 341 27.11 -24.76 9.18
CA ALA A 341 28.26 -25.43 8.57
C ALA A 341 28.70 -26.68 9.35
N VAL A 342 28.68 -26.61 10.70
CA VAL A 342 28.95 -27.76 11.57
C VAL A 342 27.89 -28.84 11.39
N GLU A 343 26.61 -28.47 11.38
CA GLU A 343 25.50 -29.40 11.16
C GLU A 343 25.59 -30.09 9.79
N GLN A 344 25.96 -29.35 8.75
CA GLN A 344 26.16 -29.92 7.43
C GLN A 344 27.32 -30.93 7.43
N SER A 345 28.45 -30.59 8.04
CA SER A 345 29.61 -31.49 8.15
C SER A 345 29.27 -32.79 8.91
N LEU A 346 28.45 -32.71 9.95
CA LEU A 346 27.97 -33.90 10.67
C LEU A 346 27.07 -34.79 9.81
N ARG A 347 26.20 -34.20 8.98
CA ARG A 347 25.36 -34.96 8.04
C ARG A 347 26.19 -35.67 6.97
N ASP A 348 27.25 -35.03 6.49
CA ASP A 348 28.13 -35.62 5.48
C ASP A 348 28.90 -36.83 6.05
N ILE A 349 29.29 -36.81 7.32
CA ILE A 349 29.92 -37.95 8.02
C ILE A 349 28.95 -39.10 8.27
N GLN A 350 27.65 -38.83 8.43
CA GLN A 350 26.64 -39.86 8.69
C GLN A 350 26.14 -40.55 7.41
N THR A 351 26.28 -39.89 6.26
CA THR A 351 25.80 -40.40 4.96
C THR A 351 26.91 -41.02 4.11
N GLY A 352 28.18 -40.71 4.39
CA GLY A 352 29.35 -41.41 3.83
C GLY A 352 29.82 -42.55 4.71
#